data_AF-A0A428WCM9-F1
#
_entry.id   AF-A0A428WCM9-F1
#
_cell.length_a   1.000
_cell.length_b   1.000
_cell.length_c   1.000
_cell.angle_alpha   90.00
_cell.angle_beta   90.00
_cell.angle_gamma   90.00
#
_symmetry.space_group_name_H-M   'P 1'
#
loop_
_entity.id
_entity.type
_entity.pdbx_description
1 polymer ?
#
loop_
_entity_poly.entity_id
_entity_poly.type
_entity_poly.pdbx_seq_one_letter_code
_entity_poly.pdbx_strand_id
1 'polypeptide(L)'
;MTATAFRSSTLSDASASTETAAELLTRLARTPAGDRRRGALRDRAIEAWLPLARHLAHRYSGRGEPTDDLIQTANVGLIKAIDKFDPERGVDFAGYAIPTIIGEIKRHFRDRTWSVRVPRRLQELRLAITEANSTLTHTLGRSPTVADISVHLGVTE
;
A
#
# COMPACT_ATOMS: atom_id res chain seq x y z
N MET A 1 53.14 25.27 -16.61
CA MET A 1 52.09 26.01 -15.87
C MET A 1 51.29 26.80 -16.88
N THR A 2 50.04 26.42 -17.16
CA THR A 2 48.83 27.26 -17.33
C THR A 2 47.73 26.32 -17.84
N ALA A 3 46.73 26.02 -17.01
CA ALA A 3 45.51 25.33 -17.46
C ALA A 3 44.36 26.33 -17.34
N THR A 4 43.86 26.70 -18.51
CA THR A 4 42.75 27.60 -18.79
C THR A 4 41.46 27.14 -18.12
N ALA A 5 40.71 28.14 -17.64
CA ALA A 5 39.42 28.03 -16.99
C ALA A 5 38.39 27.20 -17.77
N PHE A 6 37.64 26.36 -17.04
CA PHE A 6 36.29 25.96 -17.44
C PHE A 6 35.33 26.35 -16.31
N ARG A 7 34.67 27.49 -16.51
CA ARG A 7 33.52 27.94 -15.72
C ARG A 7 32.28 27.30 -16.36
N SER A 8 31.59 26.44 -15.63
CA SER A 8 30.24 25.98 -15.94
C SER A 8 29.60 25.66 -14.58
N SER A 9 28.93 26.58 -13.88
CA SER A 9 27.66 27.24 -14.21
C SER A 9 26.53 26.28 -14.58
N THR A 10 26.37 25.19 -13.82
CA THR A 10 25.16 24.34 -13.83
C THR A 10 24.76 23.85 -12.43
N LEU A 11 24.80 24.73 -11.42
CA LEU A 11 24.21 24.48 -10.09
C LEU A 11 22.98 25.35 -9.82
N SER A 12 22.20 25.68 -10.87
CA SER A 12 21.04 26.57 -10.72
C SER A 12 19.74 26.02 -11.29
N ASP A 13 19.54 24.68 -11.32
CA ASP A 13 18.26 24.12 -11.79
C ASP A 13 17.72 22.92 -10.99
N ALA A 14 18.25 22.63 -9.79
CA ALA A 14 17.82 21.48 -8.98
C ALA A 14 16.77 21.81 -7.90
N SER A 15 16.10 22.97 -8.00
CA SER A 15 15.11 23.44 -7.02
C SER A 15 13.72 23.63 -7.62
N ALA A 16 13.38 22.88 -8.67
CA ALA A 16 12.01 22.77 -9.16
C ALA A 16 11.19 21.87 -8.22
N SER A 17 10.85 22.42 -7.04
CA SER A 17 9.72 22.09 -6.18
C SER A 17 9.29 20.60 -6.12
N THR A 18 10.01 19.76 -5.36
CA THR A 18 9.46 18.47 -4.90
C THR A 18 8.39 18.73 -3.86
N GLU A 19 7.20 19.06 -4.32
CA GLU A 19 6.04 19.26 -3.48
C GLU A 19 5.65 17.95 -2.79
N THR A 20 5.54 17.97 -1.45
CA THR A 20 5.23 16.75 -0.69
C THR A 20 3.76 16.34 -0.82
N ALA A 21 3.47 15.06 -0.58
CA ALA A 21 2.11 14.54 -0.65
C ALA A 21 1.15 15.24 0.34
N ALA A 22 1.66 15.74 1.48
CA ALA A 22 0.90 16.52 2.46
C ALA A 22 0.68 17.99 2.02
N GLU A 23 1.66 18.60 1.34
CA GLU A 23 1.52 19.94 0.77
C GLU A 23 0.43 19.98 -0.31
N LEU A 24 0.36 18.94 -1.16
CA LEU A 24 -0.70 18.80 -2.16
C LEU A 24 -2.09 18.82 -1.51
N LEU A 25 -2.27 18.12 -0.39
CA LEU A 25 -3.54 18.09 0.35
C LEU A 25 -3.85 19.44 0.99
N THR A 26 -2.85 20.11 1.56
CA THR A 26 -3.03 21.44 2.16
C THR A 26 -3.44 22.48 1.12
N ARG A 27 -2.81 22.46 -0.06
CA ARG A 27 -3.19 23.33 -1.18
C ARG A 27 -4.56 22.97 -1.73
N LEU A 28 -4.88 21.68 -1.83
CA LEU A 28 -6.20 21.22 -2.23
C LEU A 28 -7.24 21.79 -1.25
N ALA A 29 -7.07 21.67 0.06
CA ALA A 29 -8.03 22.21 1.03
C ALA A 29 -8.27 23.73 0.89
N ARG A 30 -7.23 24.51 0.57
CA ARG A 30 -7.31 25.97 0.38
C ARG A 30 -7.87 26.43 -0.98
N THR A 31 -7.95 25.53 -1.95
CA THR A 31 -8.39 25.86 -3.32
C THR A 31 -9.93 25.84 -3.40
N PRO A 32 -10.61 26.91 -3.84
CA PRO A 32 -12.08 26.92 -3.95
C PRO A 32 -12.63 25.83 -4.87
N ALA A 33 -13.85 25.35 -4.60
CA ALA A 33 -14.48 24.26 -5.35
C ALA A 33 -14.65 24.55 -6.86
N GLY A 34 -14.79 25.81 -7.25
CA GLY A 34 -14.94 26.23 -8.66
C GLY A 34 -13.63 26.49 -9.40
N ASP A 35 -12.47 26.34 -8.75
CA ASP A 35 -11.18 26.57 -9.41
C ASP A 35 -10.84 25.43 -10.39
N ARG A 36 -10.51 25.78 -11.64
CA ARG A 36 -10.13 24.83 -12.70
C ARG A 36 -8.90 24.00 -12.33
N ARG A 37 -8.03 24.50 -11.46
CA ARG A 37 -6.81 23.82 -10.99
C ARG A 37 -7.10 22.75 -9.94
N ARG A 38 -8.27 22.79 -9.29
CA ARG A 38 -8.62 21.88 -8.20
C ARG A 38 -8.59 20.42 -8.61
N GLY A 39 -9.10 20.10 -9.80
CA GLY A 39 -9.09 18.72 -10.34
C GLY A 39 -7.68 18.17 -10.46
N ALA A 40 -6.78 18.91 -11.14
CA ALA A 40 -5.39 18.50 -11.30
C ALA A 40 -4.63 18.38 -9.97
N LEU A 41 -4.91 19.26 -9.00
CA LEU A 41 -4.33 19.14 -7.65
C LEU A 41 -4.82 17.88 -6.93
N ARG A 42 -6.11 17.56 -7.06
CA ARG A 42 -6.70 16.36 -6.49
C ARG A 42 -6.09 15.09 -7.09
N ASP A 43 -5.94 15.04 -8.41
CA ASP A 43 -5.37 13.87 -9.09
C ASP A 43 -3.91 13.65 -8.67
N ARG A 44 -3.10 14.71 -8.63
CA ARG A 44 -1.73 14.64 -8.09
C ARG A 44 -1.68 14.17 -6.64
N ALA A 45 -2.61 14.64 -5.79
CA ALA A 45 -2.71 14.19 -4.41
C ALA A 45 -3.06 12.69 -4.34
N ILE A 46 -4.02 12.22 -5.15
CA ILE A 46 -4.37 10.80 -5.23
C ILE A 46 -3.15 9.98 -5.63
N GLU A 47 -2.48 10.34 -6.74
CA GLU A 47 -1.30 9.65 -7.25
C GLU A 47 -0.18 9.54 -6.21
N ALA A 48 0.10 10.63 -5.49
CA ALA A 48 1.11 10.67 -4.45
C ALA A 48 0.83 9.70 -3.29
N TRP A 49 -0.44 9.42 -3.00
CA TRP A 49 -0.87 8.53 -1.92
C TRP A 49 -1.28 7.11 -2.36
N LEU A 50 -1.32 6.81 -3.67
CA LEU A 50 -1.58 5.46 -4.18
C LEU A 50 -0.66 4.38 -3.59
N PRO A 51 0.65 4.61 -3.37
CA PRO A 51 1.52 3.60 -2.75
C PRO A 51 1.05 3.18 -1.34
N LEU A 52 0.49 4.09 -0.55
CA LEU A 52 -0.09 3.78 0.76
C LEU A 52 -1.28 2.85 0.61
N ALA A 53 -2.25 3.19 -0.25
CA ALA A 53 -3.44 2.36 -0.47
C ALA A 53 -3.04 0.95 -0.97
N ARG A 54 -2.10 0.87 -1.91
CA ARG A 54 -1.56 -0.39 -2.42
C ARG A 54 -0.90 -1.21 -1.31
N HIS A 55 -0.05 -0.60 -0.49
CA HIS A 55 0.58 -1.27 0.65
C HIS A 55 -0.47 -1.83 1.63
N LEU A 56 -1.49 -1.04 1.96
CA LEU A 56 -2.56 -1.46 2.86
C LEU A 56 -3.35 -2.66 2.29
N ALA A 57 -3.66 -2.65 0.99
CA ALA A 57 -4.35 -3.75 0.30
C ALA A 57 -3.56 -5.06 0.31
N HIS A 58 -2.25 -5.00 0.05
CA HIS A 58 -1.39 -6.20 0.00
C HIS A 58 -1.36 -6.97 1.33
N ARG A 59 -1.56 -6.30 2.47
CA ARG A 59 -1.66 -6.97 3.79
C ARG A 59 -2.89 -7.89 3.91
N TYR A 60 -3.86 -7.75 3.00
CA TYR A 60 -5.07 -8.54 2.94
C TYR A 60 -5.08 -9.56 1.78
N SER A 61 -4.01 -9.64 0.99
CA SER A 61 -3.87 -10.62 -0.09
C SER A 61 -3.93 -12.08 0.41
N GLY A 62 -4.40 -12.98 -0.45
CA GLY A 62 -4.48 -14.42 -0.14
C GLY A 62 -5.56 -14.78 0.89
N ARG A 63 -6.60 -13.95 1.02
CA ARG A 63 -7.74 -14.16 1.93
C ARG A 63 -9.05 -14.50 1.20
N GLY A 64 -8.96 -15.02 -0.02
CA GLY A 64 -10.12 -15.43 -0.82
C GLY A 64 -10.67 -14.34 -1.76
N GLU A 65 -10.03 -13.17 -1.82
CA GLU A 65 -10.33 -12.11 -2.79
C GLU A 65 -9.10 -11.82 -3.66
N PRO A 66 -9.27 -11.51 -4.97
CA PRO A 66 -8.19 -11.09 -5.83
C PRO A 66 -7.48 -9.84 -5.29
N THR A 67 -6.15 -9.82 -5.33
CA THR A 67 -5.38 -8.67 -4.84
C THR A 67 -5.74 -7.37 -5.58
N ASP A 68 -6.03 -7.44 -6.88
CA ASP A 68 -6.41 -6.26 -7.67
C ASP A 68 -7.73 -5.64 -7.21
N ASP A 69 -8.71 -6.47 -6.81
CA ASP A 69 -9.98 -6.02 -6.23
C ASP A 69 -9.76 -5.33 -4.88
N LEU A 70 -8.84 -5.85 -4.06
CA LEU A 70 -8.45 -5.23 -2.80
C LEU A 70 -7.74 -3.88 -3.04
N ILE A 71 -6.88 -3.79 -4.05
CA ILE A 71 -6.22 -2.54 -4.43
C ILE A 71 -7.26 -1.51 -4.91
N GLN A 72 -8.20 -1.90 -5.77
CA GLN A 72 -9.27 -1.01 -6.21
C GLN A 72 -10.11 -0.52 -5.04
N THR A 73 -10.50 -1.41 -4.14
CA THR A 73 -11.25 -1.07 -2.92
C THR A 73 -10.47 -0.09 -2.04
N ALA A 74 -9.16 -0.33 -1.87
CA ALA A 74 -8.29 0.56 -1.11
C ALA A 74 -8.17 1.95 -1.77
N ASN A 75 -8.08 2.00 -3.10
CA ASN A 75 -8.04 3.25 -3.86
C ASN A 75 -9.35 4.05 -3.71
N VAL A 76 -10.52 3.38 -3.71
CA VAL A 76 -11.80 4.03 -3.41
C VAL A 76 -11.80 4.62 -2.00
N GLY A 77 -11.26 3.91 -1.01
CA GLY A 77 -11.09 4.41 0.36
C GLY A 77 -10.14 5.60 0.45
N LEU A 78 -9.05 5.59 -0.32
CA LEU A 78 -8.11 6.70 -0.39
C LEU A 78 -8.78 7.94 -0.99
N ILE A 79 -9.49 7.78 -2.09
CA ILE A 79 -10.22 8.88 -2.74
C ILE A 79 -11.22 9.52 -1.78
N LYS A 80 -12.01 8.70 -1.07
CA LYS A 80 -12.95 9.17 -0.02
C LYS A 80 -12.23 9.92 1.10
N ALA A 81 -11.04 9.45 1.50
CA ALA A 81 -10.24 10.11 2.52
C ALA A 81 -9.73 11.47 2.03
N ILE A 82 -9.21 11.57 0.80
CA ILE A 82 -8.74 12.82 0.21
C ILE A 82 -9.88 13.84 0.10
N ASP A 83 -11.07 13.40 -0.34
CA ASP A 83 -12.22 14.28 -0.53
C ASP A 83 -12.78 14.86 0.77
N LYS A 84 -12.54 14.20 1.91
CA LYS A 84 -13.08 14.56 3.22
C LYS A 84 -12.03 15.02 4.22
N PHE A 85 -10.76 14.99 3.86
CA PHE A 85 -9.68 15.38 4.75
C PHE A 85 -9.68 16.89 4.98
N ASP A 86 -9.44 17.26 6.22
CA ASP A 86 -9.40 18.65 6.68
C ASP A 86 -8.09 18.85 7.46
N PRO A 87 -7.09 19.55 6.87
CA PRO A 87 -5.78 19.74 7.49
C PRO A 87 -5.83 20.64 8.73
N GLU A 88 -6.91 21.41 8.95
CA GLU A 88 -7.02 22.30 10.12
C GLU A 88 -7.31 21.54 11.42
N ARG A 89 -7.68 20.25 11.32
CA ARG A 89 -7.98 19.39 12.49
C ARG A 89 -6.75 18.89 13.25
N GLY A 90 -5.54 19.22 12.79
CA GLY A 90 -4.29 18.90 13.48
C GLY A 90 -3.90 17.42 13.48
N VAL A 91 -4.54 16.59 12.63
CA VAL A 91 -4.18 15.19 12.43
C VAL A 91 -3.46 15.01 11.09
N ASP A 92 -2.40 14.22 11.08
CA ASP A 92 -1.74 13.85 9.83
C ASP A 92 -2.70 13.04 8.94
N PHE A 93 -2.56 13.23 7.62
CA PHE A 93 -3.41 12.57 6.64
C PHE A 93 -3.36 11.05 6.76
N ALA A 94 -2.18 10.45 7.00
CA ALA A 94 -2.08 9.01 7.14
C ALA A 94 -2.92 8.50 8.33
N GLY A 95 -2.92 9.25 9.44
CA GLY A 95 -3.74 8.95 10.62
C GLY A 95 -5.25 8.92 10.34
N TYR A 96 -5.71 9.77 9.42
CA TYR A 96 -7.10 9.80 8.97
C TYR A 96 -7.42 8.78 7.85
N ALA A 97 -6.53 8.62 6.89
CA ALA A 97 -6.75 7.82 5.69
C ALA A 97 -6.66 6.32 5.96
N ILE A 98 -5.72 5.87 6.80
CA ILE A 98 -5.54 4.44 7.12
C ILE A 98 -6.82 3.79 7.65
N PRO A 99 -7.49 4.30 8.70
CA PRO A 99 -8.72 3.69 9.20
C PRO A 99 -9.85 3.71 8.15
N THR A 100 -9.92 4.76 7.33
CA THR A 100 -10.90 4.89 6.23
C THR A 100 -10.68 3.80 5.17
N ILE A 101 -9.44 3.64 4.69
CA ILE A 101 -9.07 2.64 3.68
C ILE A 101 -9.30 1.22 4.21
N ILE A 102 -8.87 0.94 5.45
CA ILE A 102 -9.08 -0.36 6.09
C ILE A 102 -10.58 -0.65 6.25
N GLY A 103 -11.38 0.38 6.58
CA GLY A 103 -12.83 0.28 6.68
C GLY A 103 -13.47 -0.18 5.36
N GLU A 104 -13.07 0.41 4.24
CA GLU A 104 -13.55 0.01 2.91
C GLU A 104 -13.13 -1.42 2.55
N ILE A 105 -11.88 -1.82 2.82
CA ILE A 105 -11.42 -3.20 2.59
C ILE A 105 -12.25 -4.19 3.43
N LYS A 106 -12.43 -3.92 4.72
CA LYS A 106 -13.24 -4.78 5.61
C LYS A 106 -14.71 -4.84 5.19
N ARG A 107 -15.27 -3.72 4.72
CA ARG A 107 -16.63 -3.67 4.20
C ARG A 107 -16.74 -4.49 2.92
N HIS A 108 -15.79 -4.40 2.01
CA HIS A 108 -15.75 -5.23 0.80
C HIS A 108 -15.75 -6.72 1.14
N PHE A 109 -14.94 -7.15 2.13
CA PHE A 109 -15.04 -8.53 2.64
C PHE A 109 -16.41 -8.86 3.24
N ARG A 110 -17.06 -7.93 3.95
CA ARG A 110 -18.41 -8.19 4.49
C ARG A 110 -19.45 -8.37 3.38
N ASP A 111 -19.38 -7.50 2.38
CA ASP A 111 -20.37 -7.39 1.31
C ASP A 111 -20.20 -8.49 0.25
N ARG A 112 -18.96 -8.98 0.02
CA ARG A 112 -18.67 -10.04 -0.97
C ARG A 112 -18.33 -11.40 -0.36
N THR A 113 -17.95 -11.46 0.91
CA THR A 113 -17.28 -12.62 1.51
C THR A 113 -18.03 -13.21 2.71
N TRP A 114 -19.34 -13.00 2.86
CA TRP A 114 -20.13 -13.83 3.81
C TRP A 114 -20.01 -15.35 3.48
N SER A 115 -19.44 -15.71 2.34
CA SER A 115 -19.11 -17.07 1.88
C SER A 115 -17.64 -17.52 2.07
N VAL A 116 -16.66 -16.67 2.42
CA VAL A 116 -15.25 -17.12 2.56
C VAL A 116 -14.62 -16.67 3.89
N ARG A 117 -15.09 -17.28 4.98
CA ARG A 117 -14.26 -17.40 6.17
C ARG A 117 -13.19 -18.45 5.86
N VAL A 118 -11.99 -18.04 5.45
CA VAL A 118 -10.83 -18.95 5.35
C VAL A 118 -10.71 -19.66 6.70
N PRO A 119 -10.96 -20.99 6.77
CA PRO A 119 -10.99 -21.71 8.04
C PRO A 119 -9.68 -21.50 8.79
N ARG A 120 -9.77 -21.36 10.12
CA ARG A 120 -8.60 -21.12 10.99
C ARG A 120 -7.48 -22.13 10.73
N ARG A 121 -7.86 -23.39 10.47
CA ARG A 121 -6.98 -24.49 10.07
C ARG A 121 -6.10 -24.17 8.86
N LEU A 122 -6.63 -23.50 7.83
CA LEU A 122 -5.83 -23.13 6.65
C LEU A 122 -4.85 -22.00 6.93
N GLN A 123 -5.19 -21.08 7.84
CA GLN A 123 -4.28 -20.01 8.28
C GLN A 123 -3.12 -20.59 9.10
N GLU A 124 -3.43 -21.51 10.02
CA GLU A 124 -2.45 -22.23 10.82
C GLU A 124 -1.56 -23.10 9.93
N LEU A 125 -2.14 -23.77 8.93
CA LEU A 125 -1.38 -24.57 7.96
C LEU A 125 -0.40 -23.70 7.16
N ARG A 126 -0.79 -22.49 6.71
CA ARG A 126 0.14 -21.59 6.01
C ARG A 126 1.32 -21.18 6.89
N LEU A 127 1.06 -20.83 8.15
CA LEU A 127 2.12 -20.48 9.10
C LEU A 127 3.06 -21.66 9.34
N ALA A 128 2.49 -22.85 9.54
CA ALA A 128 3.24 -24.09 9.72
C ALA A 128 4.08 -24.44 8.48
N ILE A 129 3.58 -24.23 7.26
CA ILE A 129 4.34 -24.41 6.01
C ILE A 129 5.52 -23.44 5.94
N THR A 130 5.35 -22.18 6.33
CA THR A 130 6.46 -21.20 6.34
C THR A 130 7.54 -21.60 7.34
N GLU A 131 7.16 -22.03 8.53
CA GLU A 131 8.09 -22.52 9.56
C GLU A 131 8.80 -23.80 9.10
N ALA A 132 8.06 -24.78 8.56
CA ALA A 132 8.61 -26.01 8.01
C ALA A 132 9.62 -25.74 6.88
N ASN A 133 9.34 -24.78 6.01
CA ASN A 133 10.28 -24.37 4.95
C ASN A 133 11.61 -23.88 5.53
N SER A 134 11.57 -23.04 6.56
CA SER A 134 12.78 -22.51 7.21
C SER A 134 13.57 -23.65 7.88
N THR A 135 12.89 -24.49 8.65
CA THR A 135 13.50 -25.61 9.38
C THR A 135 14.12 -26.62 8.41
N LEU A 136 13.37 -27.08 7.41
CA LEU A 136 13.84 -28.10 6.47
C LEU A 136 14.94 -27.58 5.55
N THR A 137 14.93 -26.29 5.18
CA THR A 137 16.04 -25.71 4.42
C THR A 137 17.36 -25.82 5.20
N HIS A 138 17.32 -25.56 6.50
CA HIS A 138 18.49 -25.67 7.37
C HIS A 138 18.93 -27.13 7.56
N THR A 139 17.97 -28.05 7.74
CA THR A 139 18.26 -29.47 7.97
C THR A 139 18.73 -30.20 6.71
N LEU A 140 18.13 -29.94 5.56
CA LEU A 140 18.39 -30.67 4.31
C LEU A 140 19.53 -30.07 3.50
N GLY A 141 19.96 -28.84 3.79
CA GLY A 141 20.96 -28.12 2.99
C GLY A 141 20.52 -27.82 1.55
N ARG A 142 19.21 -27.96 1.26
CA ARG A 142 18.57 -27.68 -0.02
C ARG A 142 17.16 -27.15 0.23
N SER A 143 16.52 -26.58 -0.79
CA SER A 143 15.10 -26.24 -0.71
C SER A 143 14.25 -27.50 -0.53
N PRO A 144 13.31 -27.51 0.44
CA PRO A 144 12.39 -28.62 0.66
C PRO A 144 11.34 -28.75 -0.46
N THR A 145 10.94 -29.99 -0.74
CA THR A 145 9.87 -30.33 -1.70
C THR A 145 8.51 -30.34 -1.02
N VAL A 146 7.42 -30.41 -1.81
CA VAL A 146 6.05 -30.54 -1.27
C VAL A 146 5.93 -31.80 -0.39
N ALA A 147 6.51 -32.92 -0.83
CA ALA A 147 6.58 -34.16 -0.07
C ALA A 147 7.36 -34.01 1.25
N ASP A 148 8.48 -33.26 1.26
CA ASP A 148 9.25 -33.03 2.49
C ASP A 148 8.42 -32.24 3.52
N ILE A 149 7.67 -31.23 3.06
CA ILE A 149 6.83 -30.37 3.90
C ILE A 149 5.61 -31.13 4.40
N SER A 150 4.96 -31.93 3.55
CA SER A 150 3.77 -32.69 3.91
C SER A 150 4.08 -33.75 4.98
N VAL A 151 5.20 -34.47 4.83
CA VAL A 151 5.72 -35.41 5.83
C VAL A 151 6.07 -34.70 7.13
N HIS A 152 6.77 -33.56 7.07
CA HIS A 152 7.18 -32.81 8.26
C HIS A 152 5.98 -32.28 9.07
N LEU A 153 4.93 -31.85 8.38
CA LEU A 153 3.71 -31.31 9.00
C LEU A 153 2.65 -32.37 9.30
N GLY A 154 2.88 -33.64 8.94
CA GLY A 154 1.91 -34.72 9.12
C GLY A 154 0.60 -34.48 8.35
N VAL A 155 0.67 -33.78 7.21
CA VAL A 155 -0.48 -33.50 6.35
C VAL A 155 -0.34 -34.30 5.06
N THR A 156 -1.46 -34.77 4.50
CA THR A 156 -1.47 -35.42 3.19
C THR A 156 -1.25 -34.38 2.09
N GLU A 157 -0.48 -34.75 1.07
CA GLU A 157 -0.21 -33.95 -0.13
C GLU A 157 -1.49 -33.54 -0.88
#